data_AF-A0A502F111-F1
#
_entry.id   AF-A0A502F111-F1
#
_cell.length_a   1.000
_cell.length_b   1.000
_cell.length_c   1.000
_cell.angle_alpha   90.00
_cell.angle_beta   90.00
_cell.angle_gamma   90.00
#
_symmetry.space_group_name_H-M   'P 1'
#
loop_
_entity.id
_entity.type
_entity.pdbx_description
1 polymer ?
#
loop_
_entity_poly.entity_id
_entity_poly.type
_entity_poly.pdbx_seq_one_letter_code
_entity_poly.pdbx_strand_id
1 'polypeptide(L)'
;MKKIILILVLLVVLTSCKKADRPACDSCLTFYFENPQPNNDSELTGFPAKFKGLYMNSDSIFIRIEEDRILRESYFKIRIHKNELDSLKQEFDIENHQLVEKATHKKLDLLVKGDSLEIVSKDIDTIFRFSLNNKAKRINGQLVLSRRDSIFWNVQFLSIEKNTIKFKNIYEKEDLKKLDSVTQIKGIMLDSTSYLIKPTRREFKDILKIKDLGTDLQYDKVSK
;
A
#
# COMPACT_ATOMS: atom_id res chain seq x y z
N MET A 1 22.84 22.23 22.25
CA MET A 1 22.15 21.13 23.00
C MET A 1 20.65 21.05 22.72
N LYS A 2 19.88 22.15 22.74
CA LYS A 2 18.43 22.12 22.43
C LYS A 2 18.09 21.69 20.98
N LYS A 3 18.95 22.02 19.99
CA LYS A 3 18.76 21.60 18.58
C LYS A 3 19.07 20.12 18.33
N ILE A 4 19.99 19.53 19.10
CA ILE A 4 20.35 18.10 18.98
C ILE A 4 19.22 17.21 19.52
N ILE A 5 18.55 17.66 20.58
CA ILE A 5 17.37 16.97 21.15
C ILE A 5 16.20 16.99 20.16
N LEU A 6 16.02 18.07 19.39
CA LEU A 6 14.97 18.15 18.36
C LEU A 6 15.20 17.14 17.20
N ILE A 7 16.47 16.92 16.82
CA ILE A 7 16.86 15.99 15.75
C ILE A 7 16.76 14.53 16.21
N LEU A 8 17.11 14.24 17.46
CA LEU A 8 16.95 12.90 18.06
C LEU A 8 15.47 12.50 18.21
N VAL A 9 14.59 13.45 18.52
CA VAL A 9 13.13 13.22 18.54
C VAL A 9 12.62 12.94 17.12
N LEU A 10 13.14 13.59 16.08
CA LEU A 10 12.78 13.32 14.68
C LEU A 10 13.24 11.91 14.23
N LEU A 11 14.39 11.45 14.70
CA LEU A 11 14.94 10.12 14.41
C LEU A 11 14.19 8.96 15.10
N VAL A 12 13.67 9.17 16.32
CA VAL A 12 12.86 8.16 17.03
C VAL A 12 11.48 7.96 16.37
N VAL A 13 10.96 8.98 15.68
CA VAL A 13 9.71 8.87 14.88
C VAL A 13 9.91 7.97 13.65
N LEU A 14 11.14 7.83 13.13
CA LEU A 14 11.44 6.98 11.97
C LEU A 14 11.69 5.51 12.31
N THR A 15 11.90 5.17 13.60
CA THR A 15 11.91 3.77 14.07
C THR A 15 10.56 3.30 14.57
N SER A 16 9.48 4.06 14.29
CA SER A 16 8.11 3.61 14.55
C SER A 16 7.94 2.23 13.93
N CYS A 17 7.59 1.26 14.79
CA CYS A 17 7.28 -0.11 14.40
C CYS A 17 6.55 -0.10 13.06
N LYS A 18 6.95 -0.97 12.13
CA LYS A 18 6.23 -1.27 10.87
C LYS A 18 4.81 -1.72 11.20
N LYS A 19 3.94 -0.79 11.61
CA LYS A 19 2.49 -0.95 11.65
C LYS A 19 2.09 -0.83 10.21
N ALA A 20 2.01 -2.00 9.56
CA ALA A 20 1.55 -2.18 8.21
C ALA A 20 0.39 -1.23 7.91
N ASP A 21 0.51 -0.45 6.82
CA ASP A 21 -0.55 0.24 6.08
C ASP A 21 -1.93 0.26 6.74
N ARG A 22 -2.04 0.89 7.93
CA ARG A 22 -3.34 1.12 8.54
C ARG A 22 -3.90 2.37 7.88
N PRO A 23 -5.12 2.34 7.34
CA PRO A 23 -5.81 3.57 6.99
C PRO A 23 -5.81 4.48 8.22
N ALA A 24 -5.40 5.73 8.06
CA ALA A 24 -5.45 6.73 9.12
C ALA A 24 -6.91 7.06 9.42
N CYS A 25 -7.59 6.22 10.20
CA CYS A 25 -8.91 6.53 10.70
C CYS A 25 -9.05 6.10 12.16
N ASP A 26 -9.47 7.05 13.00
CA ASP A 26 -9.52 6.92 14.47
C ASP A 26 -10.50 5.85 14.97
N SER A 27 -11.32 5.29 14.08
CA SER A 27 -12.33 4.27 14.39
C SER A 27 -12.24 3.01 13.53
N CYS A 28 -11.14 2.83 12.81
CA CYS A 28 -10.90 1.68 11.94
C CYS A 28 -10.74 0.40 12.77
N LEU A 29 -11.40 -0.66 12.31
CA LEU A 29 -11.20 -2.03 12.79
C LEU A 29 -10.19 -2.77 11.91
N THR A 30 -9.51 -3.74 12.51
CA THR A 30 -8.70 -4.71 11.77
C THR A 30 -9.43 -6.05 11.73
N PHE A 31 -9.66 -6.58 10.52
CA PHE A 31 -10.29 -7.89 10.32
C PHE A 31 -9.24 -8.93 9.95
N TYR A 32 -8.98 -9.83 10.90
CA TYR A 32 -8.06 -10.94 10.76
C TYR A 32 -8.76 -12.22 10.32
N PHE A 33 -8.00 -13.10 9.68
CA PHE A 33 -8.42 -14.43 9.25
C PHE A 33 -7.39 -15.47 9.70
N GLU A 34 -7.82 -16.69 10.01
CA GLU A 34 -6.90 -17.77 10.43
C GLU A 34 -6.06 -18.30 9.25
N ASN A 35 -6.64 -18.27 8.05
CA ASN A 35 -6.05 -18.83 6.85
C ASN A 35 -6.06 -17.79 5.71
N PRO A 36 -5.13 -17.88 4.75
CA PRO A 36 -5.17 -17.06 3.55
C PRO A 36 -6.47 -17.34 2.79
N GLN A 37 -7.20 -16.28 2.46
CA GLN A 37 -8.54 -16.39 1.88
C GLN A 37 -8.53 -16.38 0.35
N PRO A 38 -9.46 -17.10 -0.30
CA PRO A 38 -10.43 -18.01 0.32
C PRO A 38 -9.77 -19.30 0.86
N ASN A 39 -10.31 -19.85 1.94
CA ASN A 39 -9.78 -21.08 2.52
C ASN A 39 -9.88 -22.27 1.55
N ASN A 40 -8.87 -23.15 1.53
CA ASN A 40 -8.79 -24.33 0.66
C ASN A 40 -8.98 -24.04 -0.85
N ASP A 41 -8.43 -22.93 -1.32
CA ASP A 41 -8.45 -22.53 -2.74
C ASP A 41 -7.02 -22.41 -3.29
N SER A 42 -6.86 -22.52 -4.60
CA SER A 42 -5.56 -22.54 -5.28
C SER A 42 -4.85 -21.18 -5.18
N GLU A 43 -3.57 -21.23 -4.79
CA GLU A 43 -2.69 -20.07 -4.74
C GLU A 43 -2.14 -19.74 -6.12
N LEU A 44 -2.04 -18.45 -6.42
CA LEU A 44 -1.39 -17.96 -7.63
C LEU A 44 0.13 -17.93 -7.44
N THR A 45 0.86 -18.21 -8.51
CA THR A 45 2.32 -18.06 -8.57
C THR A 45 2.75 -16.75 -9.22
N GLY A 46 1.81 -16.03 -9.84
CA GLY A 46 2.02 -14.74 -10.48
C GLY A 46 0.69 -14.03 -10.73
N PHE A 47 0.73 -12.72 -10.90
CA PHE A 47 -0.47 -11.95 -11.23
C PHE A 47 -0.98 -12.31 -12.63
N PRO A 48 -2.30 -12.43 -12.86
CA PRO A 48 -2.81 -12.65 -14.21
C PRO A 48 -2.52 -11.45 -15.12
N ALA A 49 -2.24 -11.71 -16.41
CA ALA A 49 -1.87 -10.68 -17.38
C ALA A 49 -2.85 -9.49 -17.43
N LYS A 50 -4.16 -9.74 -17.24
CA LYS A 50 -5.19 -8.69 -17.22
C LYS A 50 -4.96 -7.62 -16.13
N PHE A 51 -4.34 -7.98 -15.00
CA PHE A 51 -4.04 -7.02 -13.92
C PHE A 51 -2.71 -6.31 -14.12
N LYS A 52 -1.77 -6.88 -14.88
CA LYS A 52 -0.43 -6.31 -15.06
C LYS A 52 -0.50 -4.97 -15.79
N GLY A 53 0.37 -4.05 -15.37
CA GLY A 53 0.46 -2.71 -15.95
C GLY A 53 0.76 -1.64 -14.92
N LEU A 54 0.75 -0.40 -15.41
CA LEU A 54 0.89 0.81 -14.61
C LEU A 54 -0.47 1.50 -14.52
N TYR A 55 -0.87 1.84 -13.31
CA TYR A 55 -2.11 2.52 -13.00
C TYR A 55 -1.81 3.76 -12.16
N MET A 56 -2.65 4.77 -12.22
CA MET A 56 -2.48 6.04 -11.51
C MET A 56 -3.82 6.50 -10.93
N ASN A 57 -3.82 7.08 -9.73
CA ASN A 57 -4.99 7.74 -9.16
C ASN A 57 -4.96 9.27 -9.41
N SER A 58 -5.98 9.98 -8.93
CA SER A 58 -6.07 11.45 -9.01
C SER A 58 -4.89 12.17 -8.35
N ASP A 59 -4.28 11.55 -7.32
CA ASP A 59 -3.18 12.14 -6.54
C ASP A 59 -1.81 11.88 -7.17
N SER A 60 -1.77 11.41 -8.42
CA SER A 60 -0.54 11.04 -9.13
C SER A 60 0.30 9.98 -8.41
N ILE A 61 -0.36 9.13 -7.61
CA ILE A 61 0.25 7.93 -7.04
C ILE A 61 0.05 6.78 -8.02
N PHE A 62 1.15 6.12 -8.35
CA PHE A 62 1.15 5.03 -9.30
C PHE A 62 1.13 3.69 -8.59
N ILE A 63 0.41 2.73 -9.18
CA ILE A 63 0.48 1.32 -8.84
C ILE A 63 1.01 0.56 -10.05
N ARG A 64 2.14 -0.13 -9.88
CA ARG A 64 2.71 -1.03 -10.88
C ARG A 64 2.46 -2.46 -10.45
N ILE A 65 1.75 -3.22 -11.28
CA ILE A 65 1.51 -4.66 -11.09
C ILE A 65 2.40 -5.41 -12.09
N GLU A 66 3.35 -6.17 -11.56
CA GLU A 66 4.31 -6.98 -12.30
C GLU A 66 3.92 -8.47 -12.22
N GLU A 67 4.81 -9.39 -12.62
CA GLU A 67 4.56 -10.83 -12.48
C GLU A 67 4.42 -11.23 -11.01
N ASP A 68 5.37 -10.82 -10.17
CA ASP A 68 5.54 -11.34 -8.81
C ASP A 68 5.24 -10.32 -7.70
N ARG A 69 4.94 -9.06 -8.06
CA ARG A 69 4.77 -7.97 -7.09
C ARG A 69 3.84 -6.86 -7.54
N ILE A 70 3.37 -6.11 -6.54
CA ILE A 70 2.65 -4.84 -6.68
C ILE A 70 3.49 -3.77 -5.98
N LEU A 71 3.83 -2.73 -6.72
CA LEU A 71 4.61 -1.60 -6.24
C LEU A 71 3.74 -0.34 -6.23
N ARG A 72 3.89 0.47 -5.19
CA ARG A 72 3.42 1.86 -5.16
C ARG A 72 4.58 2.75 -5.54
N GLU A 73 4.38 3.66 -6.49
CA GLU A 73 5.39 4.63 -6.89
C GLU A 73 4.83 6.04 -6.67
N SER A 74 5.56 6.85 -5.92
CA SER A 74 5.26 8.25 -5.68
C SER A 74 6.36 9.11 -6.26
N TYR A 75 5.98 10.16 -6.98
CA TYR A 75 6.91 11.11 -7.58
C TYR A 75 6.86 12.40 -6.78
N PHE A 76 8.02 12.82 -6.29
CA PHE A 76 8.17 14.06 -5.59
C PHE A 76 8.99 15.03 -6.43
N LYS A 77 8.52 16.27 -6.51
CA LYS A 77 9.08 17.28 -7.38
C LYS A 77 9.17 18.60 -6.65
N ILE A 78 10.39 19.09 -6.47
CA ILE A 78 10.66 20.42 -5.92
C ILE A 78 11.33 21.26 -7.00
N ARG A 79 10.93 22.53 -7.08
CA ARG A 79 11.65 23.54 -7.85
C ARG A 79 12.26 24.55 -6.89
N ILE A 80 13.56 24.77 -7.00
CA ILE A 80 14.31 25.77 -6.23
C ILE A 80 14.98 26.75 -7.19
N HIS A 81 15.27 27.97 -6.74
CA HIS A 81 16.09 28.89 -7.50
C HIS A 81 17.57 28.48 -7.39
N LYS A 82 18.37 28.71 -8.45
CA LYS A 82 19.81 28.35 -8.45
C LYS A 82 20.60 28.94 -7.29
N ASN A 83 20.21 30.13 -6.82
CA ASN A 83 20.89 30.81 -5.71
C ASN A 83 20.63 30.14 -4.34
N GLU A 84 19.67 29.23 -4.23
CA GLU A 84 19.40 28.47 -3.00
C GLU A 84 20.25 27.21 -2.88
N LEU A 85 21.01 26.88 -3.92
CA LEU A 85 21.85 25.67 -3.97
C LEU A 85 22.93 25.66 -2.88
N ASP A 86 23.44 26.84 -2.51
CA ASP A 86 24.44 26.97 -1.45
C ASP A 86 23.90 26.51 -0.09
N SER A 87 22.60 26.68 0.16
CA SER A 87 21.95 26.21 1.39
C SER A 87 21.88 24.69 1.47
N LEU A 88 21.87 23.99 0.33
CA LEU A 88 21.77 22.53 0.27
C LEU A 88 23.13 21.83 0.42
N LYS A 89 24.25 22.54 0.25
CA LYS A 89 25.61 21.98 0.34
C LYS A 89 25.95 21.34 1.69
N GLN A 90 25.22 21.69 2.75
CA GLN A 90 25.41 21.08 4.06
C GLN A 90 24.95 19.61 4.09
N GLU A 91 23.90 19.28 3.34
CA GLU A 91 23.25 17.98 3.36
C GLU A 91 23.47 17.17 2.08
N PHE A 92 23.80 17.85 0.98
CA PHE A 92 23.94 17.25 -0.35
C PHE A 92 25.25 17.63 -1.03
N ASP A 93 25.81 16.69 -1.79
CA ASP A 93 26.84 16.94 -2.79
C ASP A 93 26.21 16.96 -4.19
N ILE A 94 26.84 17.65 -5.14
CA ILE A 94 26.40 17.65 -6.54
C ILE A 94 27.43 16.89 -7.37
N GLU A 95 26.99 15.78 -7.95
CA GLU A 95 27.81 14.91 -8.76
C GLU A 95 27.06 14.58 -10.06
N ASN A 96 27.67 14.80 -11.22
CA ASN A 96 27.13 14.37 -12.52
C ASN A 96 25.65 14.74 -12.78
N HIS A 97 25.25 15.99 -12.45
CA HIS A 97 23.85 16.47 -12.53
C HIS A 97 22.87 15.73 -11.60
N GLN A 98 23.36 15.18 -10.49
CA GLN A 98 22.57 14.59 -9.43
C GLN A 98 22.91 15.25 -8.10
N LEU A 99 21.89 15.39 -7.25
CA LEU A 99 22.10 15.68 -5.82
C LEU A 99 22.28 14.37 -5.08
N VAL A 100 23.38 14.23 -4.37
CA VAL A 100 23.71 13.06 -3.56
C VAL A 100 23.59 13.44 -2.10
N GLU A 101 22.62 12.85 -1.39
CA GLU A 101 22.46 13.07 0.04
C GLU A 101 23.64 12.48 0.81
N LYS A 102 24.32 13.29 1.63
CA LYS A 102 25.54 12.87 2.35
C LYS A 102 25.31 11.75 3.36
N ALA A 103 24.14 11.75 4.00
CA ALA A 103 23.84 10.80 5.07
C ALA A 103 23.47 9.41 4.54
N THR A 104 22.71 9.34 3.45
CA THR A 104 22.12 8.10 2.93
C THR A 104 22.75 7.63 1.61
N HIS A 105 23.53 8.50 0.97
CA HIS A 105 23.98 8.37 -0.42
C HIS A 105 22.84 8.24 -1.45
N LYS A 106 21.62 8.66 -1.09
CA LYS A 106 20.49 8.71 -2.02
C LYS A 106 20.78 9.73 -3.12
N LYS A 107 20.56 9.32 -4.37
CA LYS A 107 20.74 10.15 -5.55
C LYS A 107 19.40 10.70 -6.02
N LEU A 108 19.34 11.99 -6.28
CA LEU A 108 18.18 12.71 -6.79
C LEU A 108 18.54 13.36 -8.11
N ASP A 109 17.64 13.25 -9.09
CA ASP A 109 17.89 13.83 -10.41
C ASP A 109 17.69 15.34 -10.36
N LEU A 110 18.65 16.07 -10.93
CA LEU A 110 18.64 17.52 -10.99
C LEU A 110 18.46 17.98 -12.44
N LEU A 111 17.33 18.61 -12.74
CA LEU A 111 17.02 19.17 -14.05
C LEU A 111 17.15 20.69 -14.03
N VAL A 112 18.04 21.24 -14.84
CA VAL A 112 18.19 22.70 -14.96
C VAL A 112 17.08 23.28 -15.85
N LYS A 113 16.33 24.26 -15.33
CA LYS A 113 15.26 24.96 -16.07
C LYS A 113 15.40 26.47 -15.91
N GLY A 114 16.15 27.09 -16.81
CA GLY A 114 16.39 28.53 -16.79
C GLY A 114 17.19 28.95 -15.54
N ASP A 115 16.59 29.78 -14.70
CA ASP A 115 17.13 30.25 -13.41
C ASP A 115 16.87 29.27 -12.25
N SER A 116 16.11 28.22 -12.51
CA SER A 116 15.67 27.26 -11.50
C SER A 116 16.31 25.90 -11.68
N LEU A 117 16.31 25.13 -10.61
CA LEU A 117 16.64 23.72 -10.58
C LEU A 117 15.41 22.94 -10.15
N GLU A 118 15.14 21.86 -10.87
CA GLU A 118 14.03 20.96 -10.59
C GLU A 118 14.61 19.64 -10.09
N ILE A 119 14.30 19.32 -8.84
CA ILE A 119 14.72 18.10 -8.17
C ILE A 119 13.58 17.10 -8.28
N VAL A 120 13.87 15.93 -8.83
CA VAL A 120 12.90 14.84 -8.98
C VAL A 120 13.36 13.65 -8.15
N SER A 121 12.48 13.16 -7.28
CA SER A 121 12.64 11.91 -6.54
C SER A 121 11.52 10.96 -6.90
N LYS A 122 11.87 9.67 -7.00
CA LYS A 122 10.90 8.59 -7.10
C LYS A 122 11.06 7.69 -5.87
N ASP A 123 10.00 7.59 -5.09
CA ASP A 123 9.93 6.64 -3.98
C ASP A 123 9.09 5.44 -4.40
N ILE A 124 9.61 4.24 -4.17
CA ILE A 124 8.97 2.97 -4.53
C ILE A 124 8.80 2.14 -3.28
N ASP A 125 7.56 1.74 -3.02
CA ASP A 125 7.20 0.84 -1.91
C ASP A 125 6.58 -0.46 -2.43
N THR A 126 6.86 -1.58 -1.76
CA THR A 126 6.33 -2.89 -2.13
C THR A 126 5.04 -3.17 -1.36
N ILE A 127 3.91 -2.99 -2.03
CA ILE A 127 2.57 -3.22 -1.45
C ILE A 127 2.26 -4.71 -1.31
N PHE A 128 2.76 -5.52 -2.24
CA PHE A 128 2.59 -6.98 -2.19
C PHE A 128 3.69 -7.65 -3.01
N ARG A 129 4.23 -8.76 -2.51
CA ARG A 129 5.13 -9.64 -3.27
C ARG A 129 4.89 -11.07 -2.85
N PHE A 130 4.68 -11.97 -3.81
CA PHE A 130 4.43 -13.39 -3.54
C PHE A 130 5.53 -13.97 -2.65
N SER A 131 5.13 -14.61 -1.55
CA SER A 131 6.02 -15.27 -0.60
C SER A 131 5.23 -16.22 0.31
N LEU A 132 5.91 -16.92 1.22
CA LEU A 132 5.25 -17.73 2.25
C LEU A 132 4.27 -16.92 3.12
N ASN A 133 4.52 -15.61 3.28
CA ASN A 133 3.72 -14.71 4.11
C ASN A 133 2.76 -13.84 3.28
N ASN A 134 2.80 -13.90 1.95
CA ASN A 134 1.97 -13.09 1.07
C ASN A 134 1.43 -13.97 -0.06
N LYS A 135 0.14 -14.29 0.01
CA LYS A 135 -0.52 -15.25 -0.88
C LYS A 135 -1.66 -14.57 -1.61
N ALA A 136 -1.72 -14.71 -2.93
CA ALA A 136 -2.86 -14.24 -3.70
C ALA A 136 -3.65 -15.41 -4.25
N LYS A 137 -4.98 -15.32 -4.17
CA LYS A 137 -5.92 -16.32 -4.72
C LYS A 137 -6.93 -15.63 -5.62
N ARG A 138 -7.47 -16.35 -6.59
CA ARG A 138 -8.47 -15.81 -7.53
C ARG A 138 -9.85 -16.36 -7.21
N ILE A 139 -10.85 -15.49 -7.18
CA ILE A 139 -12.24 -15.87 -6.98
C ILE A 139 -13.18 -14.87 -7.66
N ASN A 140 -14.20 -15.38 -8.38
CA ASN A 140 -15.19 -14.58 -9.10
C ASN A 140 -14.59 -13.44 -9.96
N GLY A 141 -13.45 -13.69 -10.61
CA GLY A 141 -12.78 -12.71 -11.46
C GLY A 141 -11.94 -11.66 -10.72
N GLN A 142 -11.99 -11.62 -9.39
CA GLN A 142 -11.20 -10.76 -8.51
C GLN A 142 -9.99 -11.53 -7.92
N LEU A 143 -9.05 -10.78 -7.35
CA LEU A 143 -7.94 -11.31 -6.57
C LEU A 143 -8.14 -10.99 -5.09
N VAL A 144 -7.79 -11.93 -4.23
CA VAL A 144 -7.74 -11.76 -2.78
C VAL A 144 -6.28 -11.81 -2.38
N LEU A 145 -5.76 -10.68 -1.92
CA LEU A 145 -4.39 -10.52 -1.46
C LEU A 145 -4.36 -10.79 0.04
N SER A 146 -3.85 -11.95 0.45
CA SER A 146 -3.69 -12.31 1.87
C SER A 146 -2.27 -12.03 2.33
N ARG A 147 -2.12 -11.19 3.36
CA ARG A 147 -0.84 -10.87 4.00
C ARG A 147 -0.83 -11.41 5.42
N ARG A 148 0.20 -12.18 5.78
CA ARG A 148 0.36 -12.71 7.14
C ARG A 148 0.76 -11.58 8.08
N ASP A 149 0.06 -11.50 9.20
CA ASP A 149 0.35 -10.62 10.32
C ASP A 149 0.39 -11.48 11.59
N SER A 150 1.61 -11.76 12.06
CA SER A 150 1.87 -12.76 13.10
C SER A 150 1.27 -14.14 12.72
N ILE A 151 0.38 -14.69 13.56
CA ILE A 151 -0.33 -15.96 13.33
C ILE A 151 -1.58 -15.81 12.46
N PHE A 152 -2.02 -14.58 12.18
CA PHE A 152 -3.24 -14.27 11.44
C PHE A 152 -2.94 -13.74 10.04
N TRP A 153 -3.99 -13.51 9.26
CA TRP A 153 -3.94 -12.98 7.91
C TRP A 153 -4.86 -11.78 7.77
N ASN A 154 -4.39 -10.73 7.13
CA ASN A 154 -5.20 -9.63 6.61
C ASN A 154 -5.50 -9.87 5.14
N VAL A 155 -6.64 -9.37 4.66
CA VAL A 155 -7.04 -9.51 3.26
C VAL A 155 -7.32 -8.15 2.62
N GLN A 156 -6.98 -8.03 1.36
CA GLN A 156 -7.33 -6.89 0.51
C GLN A 156 -7.85 -7.43 -0.82
N PHE A 157 -8.96 -6.89 -1.32
CA PHE A 157 -9.49 -7.32 -2.61
C PHE A 157 -8.93 -6.44 -3.71
N LEU A 158 -8.55 -7.06 -4.82
CA LEU A 158 -8.11 -6.38 -6.02
C LEU A 158 -9.00 -6.82 -7.19
N SER A 159 -9.76 -5.87 -7.71
CA SER A 159 -10.61 -6.07 -8.87
C SER A 159 -10.15 -5.20 -10.03
N ILE A 160 -10.56 -5.59 -11.24
CA ILE A 160 -10.31 -4.80 -12.45
C ILE A 160 -11.62 -4.70 -13.24
N GLU A 161 -11.96 -3.48 -13.62
CA GLU A 161 -13.11 -3.16 -14.43
C GLU A 161 -12.67 -2.25 -15.57
N LYS A 162 -12.76 -2.73 -16.81
CA LYS A 162 -12.16 -2.09 -17.99
C LYS A 162 -10.66 -1.84 -17.76
N ASN A 163 -10.27 -0.57 -17.64
CA ASN A 163 -8.90 -0.14 -17.42
C ASN A 163 -8.68 0.41 -15.99
N THR A 164 -9.63 0.21 -15.08
CA THR A 164 -9.52 0.71 -13.70
C THR A 164 -9.33 -0.46 -12.76
N ILE A 165 -8.28 -0.42 -11.94
CA ILE A 165 -8.14 -1.35 -10.80
C ILE A 165 -8.71 -0.71 -9.55
N LYS A 166 -9.33 -1.55 -8.71
CA LYS A 166 -9.89 -1.13 -7.42
C LYS A 166 -9.31 -2.01 -6.33
N PHE A 167 -8.62 -1.39 -5.37
CA PHE A 167 -8.23 -2.02 -4.12
C PHE A 167 -9.31 -1.75 -3.08
N LYS A 168 -9.99 -2.79 -2.63
CA LYS A 168 -10.99 -2.70 -1.58
C LYS A 168 -10.38 -3.14 -0.26
N ASN A 169 -10.47 -2.27 0.74
CA ASN A 169 -10.10 -2.56 2.12
C ASN A 169 -11.35 -2.59 2.98
N ILE A 170 -11.44 -3.57 3.86
CA ILE A 170 -12.50 -3.67 4.87
C ILE A 170 -11.91 -3.27 6.21
N TYR A 171 -12.47 -2.23 6.81
CA TYR A 171 -11.96 -1.70 8.08
C TYR A 171 -13.02 -0.87 8.84
N GLU A 172 -14.23 -0.70 8.32
CA GLU A 172 -15.25 0.10 9.01
C GLU A 172 -15.97 -0.73 10.07
N LYS A 173 -16.51 -0.08 11.11
CA LYS A 173 -17.31 -0.79 12.13
C LYS A 173 -18.57 -1.41 11.53
N GLU A 174 -19.14 -0.75 10.54
CA GLU A 174 -20.30 -1.20 9.77
C GLU A 174 -19.97 -2.45 8.94
N ASP A 175 -18.72 -2.61 8.49
CA ASP A 175 -18.28 -3.81 7.77
C ASP A 175 -18.37 -5.05 8.65
N LEU A 176 -18.12 -4.94 9.96
CA LEU A 176 -18.26 -6.08 10.88
C LEU A 176 -19.69 -6.64 10.84
N LYS A 177 -20.70 -5.77 10.93
CA LYS A 177 -22.12 -6.18 10.86
C LYS A 177 -22.45 -6.84 9.52
N LYS A 178 -21.87 -6.34 8.43
CA LYS A 178 -22.05 -6.91 7.09
C LYS A 178 -21.40 -8.28 6.97
N LEU A 179 -20.16 -8.45 7.44
CA LEU A 179 -19.46 -9.74 7.49
C LEU A 179 -20.27 -10.75 8.32
N ASP A 180 -20.70 -10.34 9.50
CA ASP A 180 -21.54 -11.14 10.40
C ASP A 180 -22.87 -11.53 9.76
N SER A 181 -23.43 -10.76 8.84
CA SER A 181 -24.69 -11.11 8.18
C SER A 181 -24.60 -12.35 7.28
N VAL A 182 -23.39 -12.69 6.81
CA VAL A 182 -23.15 -13.80 5.88
C VAL A 182 -22.30 -14.92 6.47
N THR A 183 -21.76 -14.75 7.68
CA THR A 183 -21.00 -15.79 8.39
C THR A 183 -21.83 -16.43 9.50
N GLN A 184 -21.71 -17.75 9.62
CA GLN A 184 -22.30 -18.53 10.72
C GLN A 184 -21.60 -18.18 12.03
N ILE A 185 -20.27 -18.17 12.03
CA ILE A 185 -19.45 -17.72 13.16
C ILE A 185 -19.28 -16.21 13.04
N LYS A 186 -19.81 -15.47 14.02
CA LYS A 186 -19.65 -14.02 14.11
C LYS A 186 -18.22 -13.64 14.47
N GLY A 187 -17.83 -12.42 14.13
CA GLY A 187 -16.50 -11.90 14.40
C GLY A 187 -16.13 -12.04 15.88
N ILE A 188 -15.01 -12.71 16.16
CA ILE A 188 -14.52 -12.90 17.52
C ILE A 188 -13.59 -11.73 17.84
N MET A 189 -13.96 -10.91 18.82
CA MET A 189 -13.12 -9.79 19.26
C MET A 189 -11.80 -10.32 19.82
N LEU A 190 -10.68 -9.85 19.28
CA LEU A 190 -9.33 -10.16 19.77
C LEU A 190 -8.82 -9.06 20.70
N ASP A 191 -9.11 -7.81 20.35
CA ASP A 191 -8.88 -6.61 21.16
C ASP A 191 -9.94 -5.54 20.83
N SER A 192 -9.83 -4.35 21.41
CA SER A 192 -10.82 -3.26 21.22
C SER A 192 -10.93 -2.74 19.78
N THR A 193 -9.99 -3.09 18.91
CA THR A 193 -9.86 -2.61 17.53
C THR A 193 -9.72 -3.74 16.50
N SER A 194 -9.78 -5.01 16.92
CA SER A 194 -9.55 -6.13 16.00
C SER A 194 -10.45 -7.34 16.24
N TYR A 195 -10.83 -7.98 15.14
CA TYR A 195 -11.75 -9.11 15.10
C TYR A 195 -11.21 -10.23 14.23
N LEU A 196 -11.41 -11.46 14.67
CA LEU A 196 -11.14 -12.66 13.90
C LEU A 196 -12.40 -13.12 13.16
N ILE A 197 -12.32 -13.17 11.84
CA ILE A 197 -13.37 -13.60 10.94
C ILE A 197 -13.02 -14.99 10.41
N LYS A 198 -13.93 -15.95 10.55
CA LYS A 198 -13.71 -17.36 10.19
C LYS A 198 -14.71 -17.84 9.13
N PRO A 199 -14.70 -17.26 7.92
CA PRO A 199 -15.63 -17.69 6.90
C PRO A 199 -15.15 -19.02 6.29
N THR A 200 -16.10 -19.89 6.02
CA THR A 200 -15.93 -20.97 5.04
C THR A 200 -15.72 -20.38 3.64
N ARG A 201 -15.23 -21.21 2.70
CA ARG A 201 -15.09 -20.78 1.31
C ARG A 201 -16.41 -20.31 0.69
N ARG A 202 -17.53 -20.92 1.09
CA ARG A 202 -18.87 -20.55 0.61
C ARG A 202 -19.27 -19.18 1.15
N GLU A 203 -19.15 -18.96 2.45
CA GLU A 203 -19.46 -17.65 3.07
C GLU A 203 -18.54 -16.56 2.53
N PHE A 204 -17.26 -16.87 2.27
CA PHE A 204 -16.36 -15.90 1.65
C PHE A 204 -16.81 -15.48 0.24
N LYS A 205 -17.44 -16.38 -0.54
CA LYS A 205 -18.07 -15.99 -1.81
C LYS A 205 -19.25 -15.05 -1.61
N ASP A 206 -19.96 -15.19 -0.50
CA ASP A 206 -21.11 -14.34 -0.19
C ASP A 206 -20.66 -12.97 0.35
N ILE A 207 -19.55 -12.91 1.10
CA ILE A 207 -18.86 -11.66 1.46
C ILE A 207 -18.58 -10.80 0.22
N LEU A 208 -18.08 -11.41 -0.85
CA LEU A 208 -17.76 -10.69 -2.11
C LEU A 208 -18.99 -10.11 -2.83
N LYS A 209 -20.21 -10.51 -2.46
CA LYS A 209 -21.46 -10.03 -3.04
C LYS A 209 -22.15 -8.96 -2.20
N ILE A 210 -21.65 -8.70 -1.00
CA ILE A 210 -22.20 -7.68 -0.12
C ILE A 210 -22.08 -6.32 -0.80
N LYS A 211 -23.19 -5.60 -0.88
CA LYS A 211 -23.21 -4.21 -1.36
C LYS A 211 -22.57 -3.28 -0.35
N ASP A 212 -21.84 -2.29 -0.85
CA ASP A 212 -21.22 -1.24 -0.05
C ASP A 212 -20.28 -1.78 1.04
N LEU A 213 -19.65 -2.94 0.82
CA LEU A 213 -18.64 -3.49 1.73
C LEU A 213 -17.30 -2.80 1.51
N GLY A 214 -16.72 -2.28 2.59
CA GLY A 214 -15.40 -1.64 2.61
C GLY A 214 -15.27 -0.44 1.68
N THR A 215 -14.03 0.05 1.57
CA THR A 215 -13.69 1.27 0.85
C THR A 215 -12.75 0.99 -0.31
N ASP A 216 -13.06 1.56 -1.47
CA ASP A 216 -12.32 1.37 -2.71
C ASP A 216 -11.32 2.49 -2.96
N LEU A 217 -10.06 2.11 -3.20
CA LEU A 217 -9.05 2.97 -3.81
C LEU A 217 -8.94 2.60 -5.29
N GLN A 218 -9.17 3.58 -6.17
CA GLN A 218 -9.24 3.37 -7.61
C GLN A 218 -8.01 3.94 -8.31
N TYR A 219 -7.51 3.22 -9.32
CA TYR A 219 -6.40 3.64 -10.15
C TYR A 219 -6.69 3.28 -11.60
N ASP A 220 -6.57 4.27 -12.49
CA ASP A 220 -6.81 4.10 -13.92
C ASP A 220 -5.52 3.72 -14.64
N LYS A 221 -5.62 2.82 -15.62
CA LYS A 221 -4.48 2.36 -16.40
C LYS A 221 -3.90 3.53 -17.16
N VAL A 222 -2.60 3.72 -17.03
CA VAL A 222 -1.87 4.73 -17.80
C VAL A 222 -1.81 4.23 -19.24
N SER A 223 -2.50 4.92 -20.15
CA SER A 223 -2.35 4.71 -21.59
C SER A 223 -0.90 4.96 -21.99
N LYS A 224 -0.37 4.12 -22.89
CA LYS A 224 0.87 4.45 -23.60
C LYS A 224 0.65 5.62 -24.55
#